data_AF-K1QNI9-F1
#
_entry.id   AF-K1QNI9-F1
#
_cell.length_a   1.000
_cell.length_b   1.000
_cell.length_c   1.000
_cell.angle_alpha   90.00
_cell.angle_beta   90.00
_cell.angle_gamma   90.00
#
_symmetry.space_group_name_H-M   'P 1'
#
loop_
_entity.id
_entity.type
_entity.pdbx_description
1 polymer ?
#
loop_
_entity_poly.entity_id
_entity_poly.type
_entity_poly.pdbx_seq_one_letter_code
_entity_poly.pdbx_strand_id
1 'polypeptide(L)'
;MADFEMLGVGQTIEIIDIDWDTLHQLLDGEFDVSTSTNEAEEELERVLNPIKTEETMLQEPSYSKRFKSVSDAEIQDLKERRQSKATKSNTKWGLNLFQEWSVEALGQPTNFHSISAPELNSHLEKFYAEAAPRPNEKRSQSMTKQQASEYHNNTFKSIRSALNRHIHDIGRQFDIVRDREFRESNNVLDGKLKKNLQDGLSRPIKHKEIIPKQDLDKISAFVFGEPTPISLRFRIWLLIAIQFI
;
A
#
# COMPACT_ATOMS: atom_id res chain seq x y z
N MET A 1 -18.45 34.24 45.66
CA MET A 1 -17.24 33.75 46.37
C MET A 1 -16.57 32.78 45.42
N ALA A 2 -15.49 33.11 44.73
CA ALA A 2 -14.59 34.25 44.80
C ALA A 2 -14.02 34.52 43.40
N ASP A 3 -13.68 35.78 43.13
CA ASP A 3 -12.77 36.22 42.08
C ASP A 3 -11.36 35.65 42.31
N PHE A 4 -10.64 35.30 41.23
CA PHE A 4 -9.21 35.61 41.09
C PHE A 4 -8.71 35.55 39.63
N GLU A 5 -8.45 36.75 39.12
CA GLU A 5 -7.45 37.26 38.17
C GLU A 5 -6.53 36.37 37.29
N MET A 6 -6.60 36.68 35.98
CA MET A 6 -5.56 37.25 35.08
C MET A 6 -4.51 36.40 34.33
N LEU A 7 -4.30 36.88 33.08
CA LEU A 7 -3.19 36.76 32.11
C LEU A 7 -3.40 35.72 30.97
N GLY A 8 -3.52 36.07 29.68
CA GLY A 8 -3.47 37.38 29.02
C GLY A 8 -3.60 37.28 27.48
N VAL A 9 -3.93 38.43 26.88
CA VAL A 9 -3.60 38.94 25.52
C VAL A 9 -3.99 38.03 24.32
N GLY A 10 -4.93 38.34 23.43
CA GLY A 10 -5.50 39.62 23.01
C GLY A 10 -4.86 40.14 21.71
N GLN A 11 -5.24 39.61 20.55
CA GLN A 11 -5.14 40.31 19.26
C GLN A 11 -6.36 39.96 18.40
N THR A 12 -7.41 40.77 18.57
CA THR A 12 -8.46 40.97 17.57
C THR A 12 -7.85 41.70 16.38
N ILE A 13 -8.01 41.13 15.18
CA ILE A 13 -7.65 41.78 13.92
C ILE A 13 -8.63 42.95 13.74
N GLU A 14 -8.15 44.18 13.89
CA GLU A 14 -8.91 45.36 13.44
C GLU A 14 -8.94 45.34 11.91
N ILE A 15 -10.14 45.17 11.36
CA ILE A 15 -10.40 45.44 9.95
C ILE A 15 -10.35 46.95 9.82
N ILE A 16 -9.31 47.44 9.13
CA ILE A 16 -9.20 48.85 8.74
C ILE A 16 -10.36 49.11 7.77
N ASP A 17 -11.35 49.88 8.23
CA ASP A 17 -12.43 50.37 7.38
C ASP A 17 -11.83 51.43 6.46
N ILE A 18 -11.66 51.07 5.19
CA ILE A 18 -11.08 51.96 4.19
C ILE A 18 -12.17 52.95 3.80
N ASP A 19 -11.95 54.23 4.11
CA ASP A 19 -12.81 55.33 3.67
C ASP A 19 -12.67 55.54 2.16
N TRP A 20 -13.60 54.95 1.41
CA TRP A 20 -13.64 55.00 -0.04
C TRP A 20 -13.94 56.39 -0.60
N ASP A 21 -14.53 57.30 0.19
CA ASP A 21 -14.81 58.68 -0.25
C ASP A 21 -13.52 59.51 -0.29
N THR A 22 -12.59 59.28 0.65
CA THR A 22 -11.27 59.92 0.66
C THR A 22 -10.39 59.46 -0.53
N LEU A 23 -10.52 58.19 -0.94
CA LEU A 23 -9.78 57.65 -2.09
C LEU A 23 -10.31 58.19 -3.43
N HIS A 24 -11.62 58.42 -3.53
CA HIS A 24 -12.23 59.04 -4.71
C HIS A 24 -11.86 60.53 -4.84
N GLN A 25 -11.77 61.28 -3.74
CA GLN A 25 -11.29 62.67 -3.78
C GLN A 25 -9.81 62.81 -4.20
N LEU A 26 -8.99 61.79 -3.98
CA LEU A 26 -7.58 61.76 -4.39
C LEU A 26 -7.38 61.48 -5.89
N LEU A 27 -8.36 60.84 -6.55
CA LEU A 27 -8.29 60.48 -7.97
C LEU A 27 -8.89 61.55 -8.89
N ASP A 28 -9.67 62.49 -8.35
CA ASP A 28 -10.34 63.56 -9.10
C ASP A 28 -9.56 64.89 -9.12
N GLY A 29 -8.34 64.92 -8.56
CA GLY A 29 -7.45 66.07 -8.63
C GLY A 29 -6.73 66.13 -9.98
N GLU A 30 -6.98 67.18 -10.76
CA GLU A 30 -6.26 67.48 -12.01
C GLU A 30 -4.73 67.41 -11.80
N PHE A 31 -4.11 66.38 -12.37
CA PHE A 31 -2.66 66.20 -12.39
C PHE A 31 -2.09 66.98 -13.59
N ASP A 32 -1.48 68.13 -13.32
CA ASP A 32 -0.75 68.93 -14.30
C ASP A 32 0.53 68.19 -14.72
N VAL A 33 0.46 67.52 -15.88
CA VAL A 33 1.59 66.80 -16.51
C VAL A 33 2.52 67.82 -17.15
N SER A 34 3.30 68.54 -16.34
CA SER A 34 4.38 69.38 -16.87
C SER A 34 5.49 69.69 -15.86
N THR A 35 5.97 68.70 -15.10
CA THR A 35 7.33 68.78 -14.52
C THR A 35 7.98 67.39 -14.45
N SER A 36 8.94 67.21 -15.35
CA SER A 36 10.12 66.35 -15.27
C SER A 36 9.94 64.86 -14.90
N THR A 37 9.71 64.04 -15.93
CA THR A 37 9.93 62.58 -15.91
C THR A 37 11.33 62.20 -15.38
N ASN A 38 12.30 63.10 -15.50
CA ASN A 38 13.68 62.84 -15.09
C ASN A 38 13.83 62.87 -13.56
N GLU A 39 13.11 63.73 -12.84
CA GLU A 39 13.20 63.80 -11.37
C GLU A 39 12.52 62.59 -10.70
N ALA A 40 11.43 62.11 -11.30
CA ALA A 40 10.75 60.89 -10.85
C ALA A 40 11.61 59.63 -11.10
N GLU A 41 12.32 59.57 -12.23
CA GLU A 41 13.25 58.48 -12.53
C GLU A 41 14.50 58.50 -11.62
N GLU A 42 15.02 59.69 -11.29
CA GLU A 42 16.19 59.84 -10.42
C GLU A 42 15.89 59.50 -8.94
N GLU A 43 14.69 59.84 -8.46
CA GLU A 43 14.16 59.38 -7.16
C GLU A 43 13.95 57.86 -7.14
N LEU A 44 13.38 57.28 -8.21
CA LEU A 44 13.20 55.84 -8.32
C LEU A 44 14.54 55.08 -8.30
N GLU A 45 15.56 55.57 -9.01
CA GLU A 45 16.90 54.99 -8.99
C GLU A 45 17.59 55.15 -7.62
N ARG A 46 17.39 56.28 -6.92
CA ARG A 46 17.88 56.49 -5.55
C ARG A 46 17.24 55.54 -4.54
N VAL A 47 15.96 55.25 -4.68
CA VAL A 47 15.21 54.34 -3.80
C VAL A 47 15.55 52.88 -4.12
N LEU A 48 15.81 52.55 -5.39
CA LEU A 48 16.13 51.18 -5.83
C LEU A 48 17.61 50.80 -5.66
N ASN A 49 18.55 51.76 -5.63
CA ASN A 49 19.98 51.45 -5.46
C ASN A 49 20.34 50.78 -4.12
N PRO A 50 19.78 51.19 -2.97
CA PRO A 50 19.95 50.47 -1.70
C PRO A 50 19.34 49.06 -1.76
N ILE A 51 18.18 48.91 -2.42
CA ILE A 51 17.44 47.64 -2.53
C ILE A 51 18.21 46.64 -3.41
N LYS A 52 18.81 47.08 -4.52
CA LYS A 52 19.69 46.25 -5.38
C LYS A 52 20.96 45.78 -4.66
N THR A 53 21.43 46.53 -3.66
CA THR A 53 22.64 46.17 -2.91
C THR A 53 22.33 45.14 -1.81
N GLU A 54 21.11 45.11 -1.26
CA GLU A 54 20.67 44.11 -0.28
C GLU A 54 20.16 42.80 -0.91
N GLU A 55 19.67 42.80 -2.16
CA GLU A 55 19.32 41.56 -2.87
C GLU A 55 20.53 40.65 -3.18
N THR A 56 21.77 41.11 -2.95
CA THR A 56 22.99 40.32 -3.17
C THR A 56 23.44 39.52 -1.93
N MET A 57 22.69 39.49 -0.82
CA MET A 57 23.08 38.77 0.40
C MET A 57 22.06 37.76 0.95
N LEU A 58 21.06 37.35 0.16
CA LEU A 58 20.38 36.08 0.41
C LEU A 58 21.24 34.94 -0.14
N GLN A 59 22.34 34.63 0.56
CA GLN A 59 22.96 33.31 0.42
C GLN A 59 21.88 32.29 0.75
N GLU A 60 21.40 31.55 -0.25
CA GLU A 60 20.62 30.35 0.01
C GLU A 60 21.40 29.51 1.01
N PRO A 61 20.80 29.11 2.15
CA PRO A 61 21.51 28.30 3.11
C PRO A 61 22.06 27.07 2.37
N SER A 62 23.38 26.94 2.36
CA SER A 62 24.08 25.80 1.78
C SER A 62 23.78 24.59 2.65
N TYR A 63 22.61 24.00 2.44
CA TYR A 63 22.23 22.78 3.11
C TYR A 63 23.12 21.67 2.55
N SER A 64 24.06 21.21 3.38
CA SER A 64 24.77 19.97 3.11
C SER A 64 23.74 18.88 2.83
N LYS A 65 23.77 18.31 1.61
CA LYS A 65 22.82 17.27 1.19
C LYS A 65 23.06 16.01 2.01
N ARG A 66 22.37 15.93 3.16
CA ARG A 66 22.32 14.74 4.02
C ARG A 66 21.74 13.54 3.29
N PHE A 67 20.81 13.77 2.36
CA PHE A 67 20.07 12.71 1.67
C PHE A 67 20.65 12.42 0.28
N LYS A 68 20.83 11.13 -0.01
CA LYS A 68 21.25 10.66 -1.32
C LYS A 68 20.16 10.96 -2.36
N SER A 69 20.55 11.54 -3.50
CA SER A 69 19.69 11.58 -4.69
C SER A 69 19.60 10.19 -5.29
N VAL A 70 18.38 9.66 -5.39
CA VAL A 70 18.11 8.32 -5.93
C VAL A 70 17.70 8.47 -7.39
N SER A 71 18.27 7.66 -8.27
CA SER A 71 17.86 7.65 -9.69
C SER A 71 16.54 6.89 -9.89
N ASP A 72 15.84 7.14 -10.99
CA ASP A 72 14.63 6.39 -11.35
C ASP A 72 14.89 4.88 -11.45
N ALA A 73 16.09 4.49 -11.88
CA ALA A 73 16.50 3.09 -11.92
C ALA A 73 16.63 2.46 -10.52
N GLU A 74 17.15 3.22 -9.54
CA GLU A 74 17.21 2.77 -8.15
C GLU A 74 15.82 2.72 -7.51
N ILE A 75 14.94 3.68 -7.83
CA ILE A 75 13.52 3.64 -7.42
C ILE A 75 12.84 2.40 -7.99
N GLN A 76 13.11 2.06 -9.26
CA GLN A 76 12.56 0.88 -9.91
C GLN A 76 13.10 -0.42 -9.31
N ASP A 77 14.40 -0.52 -9.02
CA ASP A 77 14.98 -1.67 -8.31
C ASP A 77 14.33 -1.87 -6.94
N LEU A 78 14.10 -0.79 -6.19
CA LEU A 78 13.37 -0.86 -4.92
C LEU A 78 11.92 -1.36 -5.11
N LYS A 79 11.22 -0.89 -6.15
CA LYS A 79 9.87 -1.38 -6.50
C LYS A 79 9.89 -2.88 -6.84
N GLU A 80 10.92 -3.35 -7.55
CA GLU A 80 11.03 -4.76 -7.94
C GLU A 80 11.43 -5.69 -6.80
N ARG A 81 12.22 -5.21 -5.84
CA ARG A 81 12.63 -5.94 -4.63
C ARG A 81 11.52 -6.06 -3.59
N ARG A 82 10.50 -5.20 -3.66
CA ARG A 82 9.30 -5.28 -2.80
C ARG A 82 8.69 -6.68 -2.78
N GLN A 83 8.73 -7.39 -3.91
CA GLN A 83 8.14 -8.73 -4.05
C GLN A 83 9.20 -9.82 -3.96
N SER A 84 9.03 -10.76 -3.03
CA SER A 84 9.91 -11.94 -2.94
C SER A 84 9.73 -12.84 -4.17
N LYS A 85 10.76 -13.65 -4.49
CA LYS A 85 10.71 -14.60 -5.62
C LYS A 85 9.47 -15.52 -5.55
N ALA A 86 9.19 -16.06 -4.36
CA ALA A 86 8.01 -16.90 -4.13
C ALA A 86 6.70 -16.15 -4.43
N THR A 87 6.64 -14.87 -4.07
CA THR A 87 5.47 -14.03 -4.29
C THR A 87 5.23 -13.74 -5.77
N LYS A 88 6.29 -13.46 -6.54
CA LYS A 88 6.24 -13.31 -8.00
C LYS A 88 5.75 -14.60 -8.66
N SER A 89 6.28 -15.75 -8.25
CA SER A 89 5.86 -17.06 -8.75
C SER A 89 4.38 -17.35 -8.44
N ASN A 90 3.92 -17.05 -7.23
CA ASN A 90 2.51 -17.23 -6.85
C ASN A 90 1.56 -16.30 -7.63
N THR A 91 1.97 -15.05 -7.87
CA THR A 91 1.20 -14.13 -8.73
C THR A 91 1.07 -14.68 -10.15
N LYS A 92 2.19 -15.11 -10.75
CA LYS A 92 2.18 -15.69 -12.09
C LYS A 92 1.29 -16.94 -12.16
N TRP A 93 1.38 -17.81 -11.16
CA TRP A 93 0.56 -19.02 -11.10
C TRP A 93 -0.95 -18.70 -11.00
N GLY A 94 -1.35 -17.80 -10.10
CA GLY A 94 -2.75 -17.41 -9.94
C GLY A 94 -3.33 -16.72 -11.18
N LEU A 95 -2.53 -15.90 -11.86
CA LEU A 95 -2.92 -15.29 -13.14
C LEU A 95 -3.10 -16.32 -14.24
N ASN A 96 -2.14 -17.23 -14.41
CA ASN A 96 -2.22 -18.26 -15.43
C ASN A 96 -3.48 -19.11 -15.24
N LEU A 97 -3.80 -19.48 -14.00
CA LEU A 97 -5.01 -20.25 -13.71
C LEU A 97 -6.29 -19.49 -14.12
N PHE A 98 -6.37 -18.19 -13.82
CA PHE A 98 -7.51 -17.37 -14.24
C PHE A 98 -7.57 -17.23 -15.76
N GLN A 99 -6.43 -17.04 -16.43
CA GLN A 99 -6.37 -16.95 -17.90
C GLN A 99 -6.77 -18.25 -18.58
N GLU A 100 -6.32 -19.40 -18.06
CA GLU A 100 -6.74 -20.73 -18.51
C GLU A 100 -8.26 -20.87 -18.42
N TRP A 101 -8.83 -20.56 -17.26
CA TRP A 101 -10.28 -20.55 -17.09
C TRP A 101 -10.98 -19.57 -18.05
N SER A 102 -10.45 -18.36 -18.24
CA SER A 102 -11.03 -17.36 -19.15
C SER A 102 -11.08 -17.89 -20.59
N VAL A 103 -10.02 -18.57 -21.04
CA VAL A 103 -9.99 -19.21 -22.36
C VAL A 103 -11.00 -20.34 -22.45
N GLU A 104 -11.12 -21.19 -21.41
CA GLU A 104 -12.06 -22.32 -21.39
C GLU A 104 -13.54 -21.88 -21.32
N ALA A 105 -13.86 -20.90 -20.47
CA ALA A 105 -15.23 -20.49 -20.18
C ALA A 105 -15.75 -19.37 -21.10
N LEU A 106 -14.87 -18.46 -21.54
CA LEU A 106 -15.23 -17.28 -22.34
C LEU A 106 -14.68 -17.35 -23.77
N GLY A 107 -13.85 -18.35 -24.09
CA GLY A 107 -13.25 -18.54 -25.41
C GLY A 107 -12.04 -17.64 -25.69
N GLN A 108 -11.66 -16.76 -24.76
CA GLN A 108 -10.55 -15.82 -24.95
C GLN A 108 -9.90 -15.41 -23.61
N PRO A 109 -8.60 -15.07 -23.62
CA PRO A 109 -7.94 -14.57 -22.43
C PRO A 109 -8.49 -13.19 -22.03
N THR A 110 -8.60 -12.96 -20.74
CA THR A 110 -9.06 -11.67 -20.20
C THR A 110 -7.95 -10.63 -20.33
N ASN A 111 -8.23 -9.50 -20.98
CA ASN A 111 -7.29 -8.39 -21.04
C ASN A 111 -7.43 -7.48 -19.81
N PHE A 112 -6.56 -7.68 -18.82
CA PHE A 112 -6.54 -6.88 -17.59
C PHE A 112 -6.23 -5.38 -17.79
N HIS A 113 -5.64 -5.00 -18.93
CA HIS A 113 -5.38 -3.59 -19.24
C HIS A 113 -6.62 -2.82 -19.67
N SER A 114 -7.62 -3.49 -20.25
CA SER A 114 -8.81 -2.85 -20.82
C SER A 114 -10.11 -3.21 -20.12
N ILE A 115 -10.19 -4.35 -19.43
CA ILE A 115 -11.43 -4.84 -18.81
C ILE A 115 -12.00 -3.85 -17.80
N SER A 116 -13.30 -3.59 -17.88
CA SER A 116 -13.98 -2.72 -16.91
C SER A 116 -14.12 -3.41 -15.55
N ALA A 117 -14.20 -2.63 -14.46
CA ALA A 117 -14.45 -3.18 -13.12
C ALA A 117 -15.73 -4.05 -13.04
N PRO A 118 -16.90 -3.64 -13.58
CA PRO A 118 -18.10 -4.47 -13.53
C PRO A 118 -17.98 -5.76 -14.36
N GLU A 119 -17.30 -5.72 -15.51
CA GLU A 119 -17.05 -6.90 -16.34
C GLU A 119 -16.10 -7.88 -15.62
N LEU A 120 -15.02 -7.37 -15.03
CA LEU A 120 -14.10 -8.18 -14.24
C LEU A 120 -14.81 -8.81 -13.03
N ASN A 121 -15.71 -8.08 -12.36
CA ASN A 121 -16.52 -8.63 -11.28
C ASN A 121 -17.39 -9.81 -11.76
N SER A 122 -18.05 -9.69 -12.92
CA SER A 122 -18.83 -10.79 -13.52
C SER A 122 -17.96 -12.00 -13.86
N HIS A 123 -16.75 -11.79 -14.39
CA HIS A 123 -15.81 -12.88 -14.65
C HIS A 123 -15.34 -13.55 -13.35
N LEU A 124 -15.02 -12.77 -12.31
CA LEU A 124 -14.59 -13.30 -11.01
C LEU A 124 -15.69 -14.12 -10.34
N GLU A 125 -16.95 -13.70 -10.46
CA GLU A 125 -18.10 -14.45 -9.94
C GLU A 125 -18.17 -15.87 -10.50
N LYS A 126 -18.12 -15.99 -11.84
CA LYS A 126 -18.11 -17.29 -12.53
C LYS A 126 -16.86 -18.08 -12.22
N PHE A 127 -15.69 -17.44 -12.24
CA PHE A 127 -14.42 -18.07 -11.91
C PHE A 127 -14.44 -18.72 -10.53
N TYR A 128 -14.94 -18.02 -9.50
CA TYR A 128 -14.99 -18.59 -8.15
C TYR A 128 -15.95 -19.77 -8.02
N ALA A 129 -17.00 -19.83 -8.84
CA ALA A 129 -17.91 -20.97 -8.88
C ALA A 129 -17.32 -22.19 -9.61
N GLU A 130 -16.63 -21.95 -10.72
CA GLU A 130 -16.21 -22.97 -11.69
C GLU A 130 -14.77 -23.46 -11.52
N ALA A 131 -13.88 -22.65 -10.95
CA ALA A 131 -12.46 -22.97 -10.88
C ALA A 131 -12.21 -24.30 -10.17
N ALA A 132 -11.66 -25.25 -10.92
CA ALA A 132 -11.35 -26.59 -10.43
C ALA A 132 -9.87 -26.94 -10.65
N PRO A 133 -9.28 -27.77 -9.77
CA PRO A 133 -7.97 -28.34 -9.99
C PRO A 133 -7.94 -29.22 -11.23
N ARG A 134 -6.83 -29.16 -11.98
CA ARG A 134 -6.59 -30.16 -13.02
C ARG A 134 -6.54 -31.56 -12.39
N PRO A 135 -7.09 -32.58 -13.06
CA PRO A 135 -6.95 -33.97 -12.62
C PRO A 135 -5.47 -34.31 -12.42
N ASN A 136 -5.09 -34.71 -11.22
CA ASN A 136 -3.71 -35.02 -10.88
C ASN A 136 -3.68 -36.26 -9.99
N GLU A 137 -2.93 -37.28 -10.42
CA GLU A 137 -2.74 -38.54 -9.69
C GLU A 137 -2.27 -38.32 -8.25
N LYS A 138 -1.39 -37.34 -8.01
CA LYS A 138 -0.86 -37.03 -6.66
C LYS A 138 -1.93 -36.48 -5.71
N ARG A 139 -2.90 -35.72 -6.23
CA ARG A 139 -4.05 -35.28 -5.44
C ARG A 139 -4.95 -36.47 -5.14
N SER A 140 -5.29 -37.26 -6.14
CA SER A 140 -6.14 -38.44 -5.97
C SER A 140 -5.58 -39.48 -4.97
N GLN A 141 -4.26 -39.53 -4.78
CA GLN A 141 -3.61 -40.40 -3.81
C GLN A 141 -3.66 -39.90 -2.34
N SER A 142 -3.75 -38.59 -2.11
CA SER A 142 -3.58 -37.98 -0.77
C SER A 142 -4.88 -37.43 -0.15
N MET A 143 -5.96 -37.41 -0.93
CA MET A 143 -7.25 -36.82 -0.55
C MET A 143 -8.39 -37.60 -1.19
N THR A 144 -9.61 -37.45 -0.65
CA THR A 144 -10.78 -38.11 -1.22
C THR A 144 -11.05 -37.60 -2.64
N LYS A 145 -11.75 -38.37 -3.48
CA LYS A 145 -12.08 -37.96 -4.86
C LYS A 145 -12.75 -36.58 -4.90
N GLN A 146 -13.66 -36.30 -3.96
CA GLN A 146 -14.35 -35.02 -3.83
C GLN A 146 -13.41 -33.88 -3.40
N GLN A 147 -12.48 -34.14 -2.48
CA GLN A 147 -11.45 -33.16 -2.09
C GLN A 147 -10.47 -32.88 -3.23
N ALA A 148 -10.11 -33.89 -4.02
CA ALA A 148 -9.20 -33.75 -5.15
C ALA A 148 -9.79 -32.88 -6.26
N SER A 149 -11.12 -32.92 -6.44
CA SER A 149 -11.85 -32.16 -7.47
C SER A 149 -12.09 -30.69 -7.12
N GLU A 150 -11.68 -30.21 -5.94
CA GLU A 150 -11.95 -28.84 -5.49
C GLU A 150 -10.66 -28.16 -5.00
N TYR A 151 -10.59 -26.83 -5.12
CA TYR A 151 -9.51 -26.07 -4.53
C TYR A 151 -9.72 -25.85 -3.03
N HIS A 152 -8.64 -25.88 -2.27
CA HIS A 152 -8.67 -25.56 -0.85
C HIS A 152 -8.99 -24.06 -0.65
N ASN A 153 -9.63 -23.70 0.47
CA ASN A 153 -10.00 -22.30 0.76
C ASN A 153 -8.80 -21.34 0.71
N ASN A 154 -7.64 -21.78 1.22
CA ASN A 154 -6.40 -20.99 1.14
C ASN A 154 -5.91 -20.78 -0.29
N THR A 155 -6.19 -21.71 -1.20
CA THR A 155 -5.83 -21.58 -2.61
C THR A 155 -6.64 -20.47 -3.26
N PHE A 156 -7.97 -20.43 -3.05
CA PHE A 156 -8.80 -19.33 -3.53
C PHE A 156 -8.35 -17.96 -2.98
N LYS A 157 -8.04 -17.87 -1.68
CA LYS A 157 -7.49 -16.64 -1.08
C LYS A 157 -6.16 -16.23 -1.71
N SER A 158 -5.30 -17.20 -2.01
CA SER A 158 -4.02 -16.97 -2.69
C SER A 158 -4.23 -16.45 -4.11
N ILE A 159 -5.16 -17.05 -4.87
CA ILE A 159 -5.51 -16.62 -6.23
C ILE A 159 -6.05 -15.19 -6.22
N ARG A 160 -7.02 -14.88 -5.34
CA ARG A 160 -7.54 -13.50 -5.21
C ARG A 160 -6.41 -12.50 -4.93
N SER A 161 -5.49 -12.85 -4.02
CA SER A 161 -4.35 -11.99 -3.69
C SER A 161 -3.38 -11.84 -4.87
N ALA A 162 -3.16 -12.91 -5.65
CA ALA A 162 -2.34 -12.90 -6.86
C ALA A 162 -2.93 -11.99 -7.94
N LEU A 163 -4.24 -12.10 -8.19
CA LEU A 163 -4.96 -11.26 -9.15
C LEU A 163 -4.96 -9.79 -8.72
N ASN A 164 -5.29 -9.51 -7.45
CA ASN A 164 -5.28 -8.15 -6.93
C ASN A 164 -3.89 -7.52 -7.08
N ARG A 165 -2.83 -8.26 -6.72
CA ARG A 165 -1.46 -7.79 -6.90
C ARG A 165 -1.14 -7.47 -8.36
N HIS A 166 -1.52 -8.34 -9.30
CA HIS A 166 -1.27 -8.09 -10.71
C HIS A 166 -1.93 -6.81 -11.21
N ILE A 167 -3.20 -6.62 -10.85
CA ILE A 167 -4.00 -5.43 -11.20
C ILE A 167 -3.32 -4.15 -10.73
N HIS A 168 -2.77 -4.16 -9.51
CA HIS A 168 -1.99 -3.04 -8.98
C HIS A 168 -0.64 -2.87 -9.68
N ASP A 169 0.07 -3.97 -9.98
CA ASP A 169 1.38 -3.94 -10.64
C ASP A 169 1.28 -3.39 -12.09
N ILE A 170 0.13 -3.57 -12.77
CA ILE A 170 -0.15 -2.96 -14.08
C ILE A 170 -0.74 -1.53 -14.00
N GLY A 171 -0.89 -0.98 -12.79
CA GLY A 171 -1.33 0.41 -12.57
C GLY A 171 -2.84 0.65 -12.68
N ARG A 172 -3.69 -0.38 -12.55
CA ARG A 172 -5.14 -0.18 -12.45
C ARG A 172 -5.49 0.41 -11.08
N GLN A 173 -6.56 1.19 -11.04
CA GLN A 173 -6.96 1.97 -9.86
C GLN A 173 -7.97 1.27 -8.95
N PHE A 174 -8.51 0.11 -9.36
CA PHE A 174 -9.48 -0.63 -8.55
C PHE A 174 -8.86 -1.79 -7.77
N ASP A 175 -9.39 -2.05 -6.59
CA ASP A 175 -9.05 -3.15 -5.68
C ASP A 175 -10.18 -4.19 -5.65
N ILE A 176 -9.91 -5.38 -6.20
CA ILE A 176 -10.90 -6.47 -6.29
C ILE A 176 -11.33 -7.04 -4.93
N VAL A 177 -10.64 -6.68 -3.84
CA VAL A 177 -10.93 -7.12 -2.49
C VAL A 177 -11.75 -6.09 -1.72
N ARG A 178 -11.51 -4.80 -1.95
CA ARG A 178 -12.05 -3.71 -1.12
C ARG A 178 -13.13 -2.89 -1.81
N ASP A 179 -13.07 -2.77 -3.13
CA ASP A 179 -13.97 -1.87 -3.84
C ASP A 179 -15.38 -2.44 -3.93
N ARG A 180 -16.36 -1.56 -3.81
CA ARG A 180 -17.79 -1.91 -3.83
C ARG A 180 -18.20 -2.60 -5.14
N GLU A 181 -17.54 -2.28 -6.24
CA GLU A 181 -17.80 -2.89 -7.55
C GLU A 181 -17.59 -4.41 -7.56
N PHE A 182 -16.78 -4.93 -6.64
CA PHE A 182 -16.46 -6.36 -6.53
C PHE A 182 -17.25 -7.09 -5.44
N ARG A 183 -18.30 -6.46 -4.89
CA ARG A 183 -19.06 -7.05 -3.78
C ARG A 183 -19.69 -8.39 -4.16
N GLU A 184 -20.26 -8.49 -5.36
CA GLU A 184 -20.99 -9.69 -5.78
C GLU A 184 -20.05 -10.89 -6.00
N SER A 185 -18.91 -10.71 -6.68
CA SER A 185 -17.91 -11.78 -6.80
C SER A 185 -17.33 -12.19 -5.45
N ASN A 186 -17.11 -11.24 -4.53
CA ASN A 186 -16.65 -11.55 -3.18
C ASN A 186 -17.72 -12.32 -2.36
N ASN A 187 -19.01 -11.99 -2.52
CA ASN A 187 -20.10 -12.75 -1.90
C ASN A 187 -20.12 -14.21 -2.40
N VAL A 188 -19.93 -14.42 -3.71
CA VAL A 188 -19.86 -15.77 -4.30
C VAL A 188 -18.64 -16.52 -3.79
N LEU A 189 -17.48 -15.87 -3.72
CA LEU A 189 -16.29 -16.46 -3.12
C LEU A 189 -16.55 -16.87 -1.67
N ASP A 190 -17.07 -15.99 -0.83
CA ASP A 190 -17.35 -16.28 0.58
C ASP A 190 -18.36 -17.43 0.73
N GLY A 191 -19.39 -17.47 -0.11
CA GLY A 191 -20.35 -18.57 -0.20
C GLY A 191 -19.67 -19.90 -0.55
N LYS A 192 -18.82 -19.91 -1.59
CA LYS A 192 -18.03 -21.07 -2.00
C LYS A 192 -17.10 -21.55 -0.88
N LEU A 193 -16.40 -20.65 -0.20
CA LEU A 193 -15.50 -21.01 0.91
C LEU A 193 -16.26 -21.63 2.09
N LYS A 194 -17.45 -21.11 2.43
CA LYS A 194 -18.32 -21.66 3.47
C LYS A 194 -18.86 -23.04 3.07
N LYS A 195 -19.33 -23.19 1.83
CA LYS A 195 -19.80 -24.47 1.28
C LYS A 195 -18.69 -25.52 1.30
N ASN A 196 -17.50 -25.19 0.81
CA ASN A 196 -16.35 -26.10 0.81
C ASN A 196 -15.96 -26.57 2.23
N LEU A 197 -16.17 -25.72 3.25
CA LEU A 197 -15.93 -26.09 4.64
C LEU A 197 -17.04 -27.02 5.17
N GLN A 198 -18.30 -26.71 4.88
CA GLN A 198 -19.45 -27.55 5.26
C GLN A 198 -19.39 -28.94 4.62
N ASP A 199 -19.02 -29.00 3.34
CA ASP A 199 -18.89 -30.24 2.57
C ASP A 199 -17.61 -31.03 2.92
N GLY A 200 -16.76 -30.52 3.82
CA GLY A 200 -15.49 -31.16 4.20
C GLY A 200 -14.43 -31.18 3.08
N LEU A 201 -14.62 -30.41 2.02
CA LEU A 201 -13.70 -30.29 0.88
C LEU A 201 -12.46 -29.48 1.25
N SER A 202 -12.62 -28.48 2.11
CA SER A 202 -11.51 -27.73 2.70
C SER A 202 -11.32 -28.17 4.15
N ARG A 203 -10.09 -28.54 4.51
CA ARG A 203 -9.77 -28.94 5.89
C ARG A 203 -9.67 -27.69 6.77
N PRO A 204 -10.20 -27.72 8.01
CA PRO A 204 -9.86 -26.73 9.01
C PRO A 204 -8.35 -26.68 9.21
N ILE A 205 -7.83 -25.52 9.61
CA ILE A 205 -6.42 -25.37 9.97
C ILE A 205 -6.13 -26.36 11.11
N LYS A 206 -5.32 -27.38 10.82
CA LYS A 206 -4.81 -28.26 11.87
C LYS A 206 -3.78 -27.49 12.66
N HIS A 207 -4.05 -27.27 13.96
CA HIS A 207 -3.01 -26.80 14.86
C HIS A 207 -1.90 -27.85 14.93
N LYS A 208 -0.65 -27.37 15.10
CA LYS A 208 0.48 -28.28 15.31
C LYS A 208 0.18 -29.14 16.53
N GLU A 209 0.48 -30.43 16.43
CA GLU A 209 0.31 -31.34 17.56
C GLU A 209 1.20 -30.92 18.73
N ILE A 210 0.71 -31.16 19.94
CA ILE A 210 1.49 -30.90 21.16
C ILE A 210 2.72 -31.80 21.11
N ILE A 211 3.91 -31.22 21.33
CA ILE A 211 5.14 -32.01 21.43
C ILE A 211 5.01 -32.94 22.64
N PRO A 212 5.07 -34.26 22.46
CA PRO A 212 4.88 -35.19 23.57
C PRO A 212 6.02 -35.06 24.57
N LYS A 213 5.74 -35.34 25.85
CA LYS A 213 6.73 -35.21 26.94
C LYS A 213 8.02 -35.97 26.66
N GLN A 214 7.93 -37.15 26.08
CA GLN A 214 9.09 -37.97 25.69
C GLN A 214 10.02 -37.25 24.70
N ASP A 215 9.46 -36.51 23.75
CA ASP A 215 10.27 -35.75 22.78
C ASP A 215 10.79 -34.45 23.41
N LEU A 216 10.04 -33.82 24.32
CA LEU A 216 10.56 -32.73 25.15
C LEU A 216 11.77 -33.16 25.98
N ASP A 217 11.73 -34.37 26.55
CA ASP A 217 12.83 -34.93 27.33
C ASP A 217 14.06 -35.17 26.45
N LYS A 218 13.88 -35.69 25.22
CA LYS A 218 14.97 -35.83 24.24
C LYS A 218 15.54 -34.49 23.80
N ILE A 219 14.69 -33.50 23.53
CA ILE A 219 15.11 -32.14 23.19
C ILE A 219 15.90 -31.55 24.34
N SER A 220 15.41 -31.69 25.58
CA SER A 220 16.10 -31.21 26.78
C SER A 220 17.46 -31.89 26.95
N ALA A 221 17.53 -33.21 26.84
CA ALA A 221 18.78 -33.96 26.95
C ALA A 221 19.80 -33.56 25.87
N PHE A 222 19.35 -33.35 24.62
CA PHE A 222 20.22 -32.92 23.53
C PHE A 222 20.69 -31.47 23.68
N VAL A 223 19.80 -30.56 24.10
CA VAL A 223 20.07 -29.13 24.17
C VAL A 223 20.83 -28.76 25.45
N PHE A 224 20.46 -29.33 26.60
CA PHE A 224 21.01 -29.03 27.92
C PHE A 224 22.02 -30.06 28.43
N GLY A 225 22.27 -31.14 27.69
CA GLY A 225 23.32 -32.12 27.99
C GLY A 225 24.73 -31.60 27.70
N GLU A 226 25.61 -32.51 27.26
CA GLU A 226 27.03 -32.20 27.05
C GLU A 226 27.21 -31.10 25.97
N PRO A 227 27.93 -30.01 26.29
CA PRO A 227 28.04 -28.87 25.40
C PRO A 227 28.96 -29.17 24.21
N THR A 228 28.34 -29.52 23.09
CA THR A 228 28.97 -29.46 21.76
C THR A 228 28.66 -28.11 21.08
N PRO A 229 29.50 -27.63 20.15
CA PRO A 229 29.22 -26.41 19.39
C PRO A 229 27.82 -26.39 18.74
N ILE A 230 27.33 -27.55 18.30
CA ILE A 230 26.00 -27.72 17.71
C ILE A 230 24.91 -27.58 18.78
N SER A 231 25.02 -28.31 19.89
CA SER A 231 24.04 -28.24 20.99
C SER A 231 23.94 -26.85 21.60
N LEU A 232 25.05 -26.12 21.75
CA LEU A 232 25.08 -24.74 22.24
C LEU A 232 24.36 -23.79 21.31
N ARG A 233 24.56 -23.92 19.98
CA ARG A 233 23.83 -23.11 19.00
C ARG A 233 22.32 -23.35 19.09
N PHE A 234 21.89 -24.60 19.20
CA PHE A 234 20.47 -24.93 19.36
C PHE A 234 19.91 -24.48 20.71
N ARG A 235 20.72 -24.53 21.79
CA ARG A 235 20.35 -24.00 23.11
C ARG A 235 20.05 -22.51 23.06
N ILE A 236 20.97 -21.72 22.50
CA ILE A 236 20.77 -20.27 22.38
C ILE A 236 19.58 -19.96 21.48
N TRP A 237 19.45 -20.64 20.33
CA TRP A 237 18.29 -20.46 19.46
C TRP A 237 16.97 -20.79 20.18
N LEU A 238 16.91 -21.89 20.93
CA LEU A 238 15.71 -22.32 21.66
C LEU A 238 15.35 -21.32 22.77
N LEU A 239 16.34 -20.86 23.55
CA LEU A 239 16.12 -19.88 24.60
C LEU A 239 15.63 -18.53 24.04
N ILE A 240 16.21 -18.07 22.93
CA ILE A 240 15.74 -16.86 22.25
C ILE A 240 14.32 -17.07 21.71
N ALA A 241 14.04 -18.20 21.08
CA ALA A 241 12.73 -18.51 20.54
C ALA A 241 11.65 -18.62 21.62
N ILE A 242 11.96 -19.13 22.82
CA ILE A 242 10.99 -19.22 23.91
C ILE A 242 10.77 -17.85 24.58
N GLN A 243 11.82 -17.03 24.69
CA GLN A 243 11.76 -15.77 25.43
C GLN A 243 11.17 -14.60 24.63
N PHE A 244 11.29 -14.63 23.29
CA PHE A 244 10.97 -13.50 22.41
C PHE A 244 9.95 -13.81 21.30
N ILE A 245 9.25 -14.95 21.38
CA ILE A 245 8.05 -15.25 20.57
C ILE A 245 6.81 -15.00 21.42
#